data_AF-A0A3N9NSH1-F1
#
_entry.id   AF-A0A3N9NSH1-F1
#
_cell.length_a   1.000
_cell.length_b   1.000
_cell.length_c   1.000
_cell.angle_alpha   90.00
_cell.angle_beta   90.00
_cell.angle_gamma   90.00
#
_symmetry.space_group_name_H-M   'P 1'
#
loop_
_entity.id
_entity.type
_entity.pdbx_description
1 polymer ?
#
loop_
_entity_poly.entity_id
_entity_poly.type
_entity_poly.pdbx_seq_one_letter_code
_entity_poly.pdbx_strand_id
1 'polypeptide(L)'
;MMVANSNQQRKKRLFLLAGVAFLIIIVLAVYFLRFIGLDYDEVSLQSFAIEDALVIPPRPGTQSIVISGPEIREQFFGIDLSAPGIRPLVWQELEALEQTTWVTIRAQVLENGQLSFSKANNDVKDAGQSAPSLYIQNVLRTWTYFPNKTGTILFYFHVGAVGKKVTIDVSGLKKSPGISAKIPVVDRGLHYIKGLNASEIVKGKVDF
;
A
#
# COMPACT_ATOMS: atom_id res chain seq x y z
N MET A 1 -89.04 -13.74 63.18
CA MET A 1 -88.10 -12.74 63.72
C MET A 1 -86.89 -13.47 64.29
N MET A 2 -85.72 -13.35 63.68
CA MET A 2 -84.46 -13.88 64.22
C MET A 2 -83.45 -12.73 64.30
N VAL A 3 -83.30 -12.16 65.50
CA VAL A 3 -82.27 -11.15 65.84
C VAL A 3 -81.25 -11.84 66.75
N ALA A 4 -80.36 -12.63 66.16
CA ALA A 4 -79.26 -13.26 66.89
C ALA A 4 -78.02 -13.34 65.98
N ASN A 5 -77.52 -12.20 65.50
CA ASN A 5 -76.28 -12.18 64.70
C ASN A 5 -75.38 -10.95 64.88
N SER A 6 -75.79 -9.93 65.67
CA SER A 6 -75.03 -8.68 65.79
C SER A 6 -73.85 -8.75 66.78
N ASN A 7 -74.00 -9.48 67.90
CA ASN A 7 -72.96 -9.56 68.93
C ASN A 7 -71.78 -10.44 68.51
N GLN A 8 -72.02 -11.51 67.74
CA GLN A 8 -70.94 -12.38 67.26
C GLN A 8 -70.12 -11.71 66.15
N GLN A 9 -70.76 -10.89 65.31
CA GLN A 9 -70.06 -10.05 64.32
C GLN A 9 -69.24 -8.92 64.95
N ARG A 10 -69.72 -8.27 66.02
CA ARG A 10 -68.94 -7.25 66.76
C ARG A 10 -67.69 -7.83 67.39
N LYS A 11 -67.77 -9.00 68.05
CA LYS A 11 -66.59 -9.67 68.62
C LYS A 11 -65.57 -10.04 67.55
N LYS A 12 -66.01 -10.58 66.40
CA LYS A 12 -65.12 -10.88 65.26
C LYS A 12 -64.41 -9.62 64.73
N ARG A 13 -65.11 -8.49 64.58
CA ARG A 13 -64.50 -7.21 64.17
C ARG A 13 -63.48 -6.69 65.18
N LEU A 14 -63.77 -6.84 66.48
CA LEU A 14 -62.85 -6.42 67.54
C LEU A 14 -61.57 -7.26 67.56
N PHE A 15 -61.68 -8.58 67.38
CA PHE A 15 -60.51 -9.47 67.25
C PHE A 15 -59.70 -9.16 65.99
N LEU A 16 -60.36 -8.81 64.89
CA LEU A 16 -59.68 -8.44 63.64
C LEU A 16 -58.92 -7.12 63.79
N LEU A 17 -59.53 -6.11 64.43
CA LEU A 17 -58.87 -4.83 64.75
C LEU A 17 -57.70 -5.01 65.71
N ALA A 18 -57.86 -5.84 66.76
CA ALA A 18 -56.78 -6.15 67.69
C ALA A 18 -55.61 -6.86 67.00
N GLY A 19 -55.90 -7.79 66.08
CA GLY A 19 -54.88 -8.47 65.28
C GLY A 19 -54.11 -7.51 64.36
N VAL A 20 -54.81 -6.59 63.70
CA VAL A 20 -54.16 -5.57 62.86
C VAL A 20 -53.30 -4.63 63.70
N ALA A 21 -53.81 -4.16 64.84
CA ALA A 21 -53.04 -3.31 65.75
C ALA A 21 -51.78 -4.02 66.27
N PHE A 22 -51.89 -5.30 66.63
CA PHE A 22 -50.75 -6.11 67.05
C PHE A 22 -49.69 -6.25 65.94
N LEU A 23 -50.13 -6.44 64.69
CA LEU A 23 -49.23 -6.54 63.55
C LEU A 23 -48.49 -5.21 63.29
N ILE A 24 -49.17 -4.07 63.40
CA ILE A 24 -48.55 -2.74 63.29
C ILE A 24 -47.50 -2.55 64.39
N ILE A 25 -47.79 -2.95 65.63
CA ILE A 25 -46.85 -2.87 66.75
C ILE A 25 -45.61 -3.72 66.48
N ILE A 26 -45.77 -4.93 65.92
CA ILE A 26 -44.63 -5.79 65.55
C ILE A 26 -43.77 -5.12 64.48
N VAL A 27 -44.38 -4.56 63.42
CA VAL A 27 -43.61 -3.88 62.36
C VAL A 27 -42.82 -2.69 62.91
N LEU A 28 -43.44 -1.88 63.78
CA LEU A 28 -42.77 -0.75 64.41
C LEU A 28 -41.65 -1.21 65.36
N ALA A 29 -41.86 -2.27 66.14
CA ALA A 29 -40.85 -2.82 67.03
C ALA A 29 -39.64 -3.38 66.25
N VAL A 30 -39.88 -4.09 65.15
CA VAL A 30 -38.82 -4.59 64.26
C VAL A 30 -38.07 -3.43 63.61
N TYR A 31 -38.78 -2.40 63.13
CA TYR A 31 -38.15 -1.19 62.59
C TYR A 31 -37.26 -0.54 63.66
N PHE A 32 -37.80 -0.27 64.84
CA PHE A 32 -37.06 0.41 65.91
C PHE A 32 -35.84 -0.39 66.39
N LEU A 33 -35.97 -1.72 66.56
CA LEU A 33 -34.84 -2.59 66.90
C LEU A 33 -33.76 -2.62 65.81
N ARG A 34 -34.13 -2.46 64.53
CA ARG A 34 -33.17 -2.42 63.42
C ARG A 34 -32.34 -1.13 63.40
N PHE A 35 -32.87 -0.05 63.97
CA PHE A 35 -32.22 1.27 64.00
C PHE A 35 -31.64 1.65 65.37
N ILE A 36 -31.85 0.83 66.41
CA ILE A 36 -31.13 0.97 67.68
C ILE A 36 -29.66 0.58 67.46
N GLY A 37 -28.77 1.56 67.62
CA GLY A 37 -27.31 1.36 67.58
C GLY A 37 -26.63 1.72 66.26
N LEU A 38 -27.36 2.25 65.27
CA LEU A 38 -26.76 2.84 64.07
C LEU A 38 -26.53 4.34 64.30
N ASP A 39 -25.29 4.80 64.15
CA ASP A 39 -24.96 6.22 64.15
C ASP A 39 -25.71 6.91 63.00
N TYR A 40 -26.33 8.06 63.29
CA TYR A 40 -27.19 8.78 62.33
C TYR A 40 -26.48 9.13 61.01
N ASP A 41 -25.14 9.15 61.00
CA ASP A 41 -24.32 9.53 59.85
C ASP A 41 -24.16 8.42 58.81
N GLU A 42 -24.40 7.14 59.14
CA GLU A 42 -24.20 6.01 58.20
C GLU A 42 -25.46 5.64 57.38
N VAL A 43 -26.61 6.25 57.66
CA VAL A 43 -27.87 5.94 56.93
C VAL A 43 -28.04 6.79 55.66
N SER A 44 -27.14 7.75 55.41
CA SER A 44 -27.14 8.52 54.16
C SER A 44 -26.29 7.84 53.09
N LEU A 45 -26.94 7.18 52.13
CA LEU A 45 -26.29 6.86 50.85
C LEU A 45 -26.06 8.20 50.12
N GLN A 46 -24.81 8.66 50.10
CA GLN A 46 -24.43 9.82 49.30
C GLN A 46 -24.75 9.52 47.82
N SER A 47 -25.68 10.27 47.25
CA SER A 47 -26.24 10.05 45.91
C SER A 47 -25.33 10.52 44.78
N PHE A 48 -24.09 10.93 45.07
CA PHE A 48 -23.13 11.39 44.09
C PHE A 48 -21.76 10.77 44.38
N ALA A 49 -21.16 10.15 43.36
CA ALA A 49 -19.76 9.79 43.39
C ALA A 49 -18.95 11.07 43.57
N ILE A 50 -18.24 11.19 44.69
CA ILE A 50 -17.15 12.15 44.80
C ILE A 50 -16.17 11.73 43.71
N GLU A 51 -16.03 12.55 42.66
CA GLU A 51 -14.95 12.36 41.70
C GLU A 51 -13.65 12.47 42.49
N ASP A 52 -13.05 11.32 42.80
CA ASP A 52 -11.67 11.23 43.25
C ASP A 52 -10.82 11.82 42.12
N ALA A 53 -10.53 13.11 42.21
CA ALA A 53 -9.62 13.81 41.33
C ALA A 53 -8.20 13.34 41.67
N LEU A 54 -7.91 12.10 41.30
CA LEU A 54 -6.58 11.54 41.28
C LEU A 54 -5.77 12.37 40.27
N VAL A 55 -5.04 13.36 40.77
CA VAL A 55 -4.12 14.18 39.96
C VAL A 55 -3.01 13.24 39.49
N ILE A 56 -3.19 12.68 38.30
CA ILE A 56 -2.17 11.85 37.66
C ILE A 56 -0.96 12.77 37.41
N PRO A 57 0.22 12.49 37.98
CA PRO A 57 1.39 13.33 37.76
C PRO A 57 1.73 13.35 36.25
N PRO A 58 2.25 14.48 35.73
CA PRO A 58 2.70 14.53 34.35
C PRO A 58 3.79 13.48 34.14
N ARG A 59 3.53 12.52 33.25
CA ARG A 59 4.55 11.52 32.89
C ARG A 59 5.74 12.26 32.29
N PRO A 60 6.99 12.01 32.73
CA PRO A 60 8.16 12.58 32.10
C PRO A 60 8.11 12.27 30.60
N GLY A 61 8.09 13.32 29.77
CA GLY A 61 7.99 13.18 28.32
C GLY A 61 9.09 12.24 27.83
N THR A 62 8.71 11.12 27.24
CA THR A 62 9.64 10.23 26.57
C THR A 62 10.26 11.06 25.44
N GLN A 63 11.51 11.46 25.58
CA GLN A 63 12.23 12.18 24.54
C GLN A 63 12.49 11.21 23.39
N SER A 64 11.53 11.11 22.47
CA SER A 64 11.64 10.31 21.27
C SER A 64 12.67 10.97 20.35
N ILE A 65 13.83 10.34 20.17
CA ILE A 65 14.78 10.77 19.14
C ILE A 65 14.22 10.29 17.80
N VAL A 66 13.59 11.19 17.04
CA VAL A 66 13.14 10.91 15.67
C VAL A 66 14.34 11.08 14.75
N ILE A 67 14.96 9.96 14.39
CA ILE A 67 15.99 9.94 13.34
C ILE A 67 15.28 9.96 11.99
N SER A 68 14.92 11.16 11.51
CA SER A 68 14.38 11.35 10.16
C SER A 68 15.53 11.47 9.16
N GLY A 69 15.68 10.49 8.28
CA GLY A 69 16.55 10.58 7.11
C GLY A 69 15.89 11.34 5.96
N PRO A 70 16.65 11.69 4.91
CA PRO A 70 16.09 12.26 3.69
C PRO A 70 15.08 11.30 3.06
N GLU A 71 14.05 11.87 2.42
CA GLU A 71 13.02 11.11 1.70
C GLU A 71 13.65 10.25 0.59
N ILE A 72 13.37 8.93 0.62
CA ILE A 72 13.81 8.00 -0.42
C ILE A 72 12.90 8.20 -1.63
N ARG A 73 13.40 8.91 -2.65
CA ARG A 73 12.68 9.11 -3.92
C ARG A 73 12.94 7.97 -4.89
N GLU A 74 11.91 7.60 -5.63
CA GLU A 74 12.05 6.65 -6.73
C GLU A 74 12.91 7.24 -7.85
N GLN A 75 13.76 6.40 -8.44
CA GLN A 75 14.54 6.77 -9.61
C GLN A 75 13.99 6.07 -10.85
N PHE A 76 14.15 6.70 -12.02
CA PHE A 76 13.67 6.16 -13.29
C PHE A 76 14.84 5.68 -14.14
N PHE A 77 14.71 4.50 -14.72
CA PHE A 77 15.62 4.00 -15.75
C PHE A 77 14.93 4.11 -17.11
N GLY A 78 15.52 4.91 -17.99
CA GLY A 78 14.96 5.28 -19.29
C GLY A 78 15.97 6.01 -20.16
N ILE A 79 15.62 6.22 -21.43
CA ILE A 79 16.43 7.02 -22.35
C ILE A 79 16.42 8.49 -21.87
N ASP A 80 17.61 9.05 -21.72
CA ASP A 80 17.81 10.46 -21.35
C ASP A 80 17.74 11.35 -22.59
N LEU A 81 16.53 11.79 -22.94
CA LEU A 81 16.30 12.66 -24.11
C LEU A 81 17.03 14.02 -24.04
N SER A 82 17.62 14.39 -22.90
CA SER A 82 18.44 15.60 -22.79
C SER A 82 19.86 15.41 -23.35
N ALA A 83 20.32 14.16 -23.52
CA ALA A 83 21.64 13.88 -24.05
C ALA A 83 21.77 14.27 -25.53
N PRO A 84 22.92 14.84 -25.94
CA PRO A 84 23.11 15.33 -27.30
C PRO A 84 23.14 14.18 -28.31
N GLY A 85 22.53 14.41 -29.48
CA GLY A 85 22.64 13.49 -30.63
C GLY A 85 21.72 12.27 -30.58
N ILE A 86 20.82 12.16 -29.59
CA ILE A 86 19.80 11.11 -29.56
C ILE A 86 18.87 11.24 -30.76
N ARG A 87 18.69 10.13 -31.48
CA ARG A 87 17.76 10.04 -32.61
C ARG A 87 16.61 9.08 -32.29
N PRO A 88 15.36 9.44 -32.63
CA PRO A 88 14.27 8.48 -32.62
C PRO A 88 14.48 7.46 -33.72
N LEU A 89 14.04 6.23 -33.47
CA LEU A 89 13.87 5.22 -34.52
C LEU A 89 12.52 5.49 -35.18
N VAL A 90 12.51 5.83 -36.47
CA VAL A 90 11.27 6.11 -37.20
C VAL A 90 10.79 4.82 -37.85
N TRP A 91 9.67 4.29 -37.38
CA TRP A 91 9.19 2.97 -37.80
C TRP A 91 8.83 2.92 -39.29
N GLN A 92 8.26 4.00 -39.83
CA GLN A 92 7.92 4.09 -41.25
C GLN A 92 9.16 4.03 -42.16
N GLU A 93 10.31 4.57 -41.71
CA GLU A 93 11.57 4.46 -42.47
C GLU A 93 12.04 3.01 -42.49
N LEU A 94 11.85 2.27 -41.41
CA LEU A 94 12.13 0.83 -41.33
C LEU A 94 11.24 0.00 -42.25
N GLU A 95 9.93 0.25 -42.24
CA GLU A 95 8.96 -0.44 -43.11
C GLU A 95 9.20 -0.13 -44.60
N ALA A 96 9.70 1.07 -44.93
CA ALA A 96 10.04 1.46 -46.28
C ALA A 96 11.31 0.74 -46.81
N LEU A 97 12.23 0.36 -45.93
CA LEU A 97 13.42 -0.40 -46.30
C LEU A 97 13.08 -1.86 -46.59
N GLU A 98 12.39 -2.52 -45.66
CA GLU A 98 11.99 -3.92 -45.82
C GLU A 98 10.90 -4.30 -44.80
N GLN A 99 9.83 -4.95 -45.26
CA GLN A 99 8.72 -5.31 -44.39
C GLN A 99 8.90 -6.66 -43.71
N THR A 100 9.77 -7.55 -44.15
CA THR A 100 9.81 -8.94 -43.65
C THR A 100 10.97 -9.25 -42.70
N THR A 101 11.73 -8.23 -42.29
CA THR A 101 12.93 -8.44 -41.49
C THR A 101 12.63 -8.63 -40.01
N TRP A 102 13.40 -9.53 -39.40
CA TRP A 102 13.54 -9.69 -37.96
C TRP A 102 14.98 -9.35 -37.57
N VAL A 103 15.13 -8.57 -36.50
CA VAL A 103 16.44 -8.15 -35.98
C VAL A 103 16.44 -8.28 -34.47
N THR A 104 17.40 -9.03 -33.93
CA THR A 104 17.62 -9.15 -32.48
C THR A 104 18.95 -8.51 -32.12
N ILE A 105 18.94 -7.61 -31.14
CA ILE A 105 20.14 -6.91 -30.67
C ILE A 105 20.29 -7.14 -29.17
N ARG A 106 21.42 -7.73 -28.78
CA ARG A 106 21.88 -7.86 -27.41
C ARG A 106 22.79 -6.68 -27.10
N ALA A 107 22.31 -5.71 -26.35
CA ALA A 107 23.10 -4.54 -25.97
C ALA A 107 23.49 -4.60 -24.50
N GLN A 108 24.73 -4.20 -24.21
CA GLN A 108 25.21 -3.97 -22.87
C GLN A 108 25.03 -2.49 -22.52
N VAL A 109 24.23 -2.20 -21.50
CA VAL A 109 24.12 -0.86 -20.90
C VAL A 109 25.36 -0.64 -20.02
N LEU A 110 26.20 0.30 -20.43
CA LEU A 110 27.42 0.71 -19.74
C LEU A 110 27.09 1.62 -18.55
N GLU A 111 28.09 1.87 -17.69
CA GLU A 111 27.94 2.72 -16.50
C GLU A 111 27.59 4.17 -16.84
N ASN A 112 28.00 4.65 -18.02
CA ASN A 112 27.63 5.97 -18.54
C ASN A 112 26.25 6.01 -19.21
N GLY A 113 25.50 4.89 -19.18
CA GLY A 113 24.18 4.77 -19.81
C GLY A 113 24.19 4.50 -21.32
N GLN A 114 25.35 4.48 -21.97
CA GLN A 114 25.44 4.17 -23.40
C GLN A 114 25.20 2.68 -23.66
N LEU A 115 24.71 2.37 -24.86
CA LEU A 115 24.58 1.00 -25.34
C LEU A 115 25.85 0.56 -26.08
N SER A 116 26.42 -0.56 -25.66
CA SER A 116 27.53 -1.23 -26.33
C SER A 116 27.08 -2.56 -26.91
N PHE A 117 27.29 -2.75 -28.22
CA PHE A 117 27.04 -4.00 -28.93
C PHE A 117 27.86 -4.04 -30.21
N SER A 118 28.28 -5.24 -30.64
CA SER A 118 29.01 -5.41 -31.89
C SER A 118 28.59 -6.66 -32.64
N LYS A 119 28.43 -6.53 -33.96
CA LYS A 119 28.21 -7.69 -34.83
C LYS A 119 29.37 -8.69 -34.76
N ALA A 120 30.60 -8.24 -34.52
CA ALA A 120 31.77 -9.10 -34.34
C ALA A 120 31.67 -10.00 -33.10
N ASN A 121 30.91 -9.58 -32.08
CA ASN A 121 30.71 -10.34 -30.84
C ASN A 121 29.41 -11.18 -30.88
N ASN A 122 28.78 -11.31 -32.05
CA ASN A 122 27.49 -11.98 -32.21
C ASN A 122 26.35 -11.32 -31.39
N ASP A 123 26.45 -10.01 -31.13
CA ASP A 123 25.43 -9.23 -30.41
C ASP A 123 24.26 -8.80 -31.30
N VAL A 124 24.38 -9.00 -32.62
CA VAL A 124 23.35 -8.66 -33.61
C VAL A 124 23.03 -9.91 -34.40
N LYS A 125 21.78 -10.39 -34.28
CA LYS A 125 21.23 -11.46 -35.09
C LYS A 125 20.25 -10.87 -36.10
N ASP A 126 20.58 -11.01 -37.36
CA ASP A 126 19.77 -10.61 -38.50
C ASP A 126 19.81 -11.73 -39.56
N ALA A 127 18.81 -11.78 -40.45
CA ALA A 127 18.78 -12.72 -41.57
C ALA A 127 19.79 -12.36 -42.70
N GLY A 128 20.86 -11.61 -42.37
CA GLY A 128 21.81 -11.00 -43.29
C GLY A 128 22.09 -9.53 -42.94
N GLN A 129 23.12 -8.90 -43.54
CA GLN A 129 23.38 -7.45 -43.40
C GLN A 129 22.32 -6.61 -44.14
N SER A 130 21.07 -6.68 -43.70
CA SER A 130 19.96 -5.94 -44.30
C SER A 130 20.04 -4.46 -43.92
N ALA A 131 19.58 -3.58 -44.82
CA ALA A 131 19.48 -2.15 -44.56
C ALA A 131 18.69 -1.81 -43.27
N PRO A 132 17.57 -2.51 -42.95
CA PRO A 132 16.88 -2.38 -41.66
C PRO A 132 17.78 -2.61 -40.44
N SER A 133 18.61 -3.66 -40.47
CA SER A 133 19.52 -3.99 -39.35
C SER A 133 20.53 -2.86 -39.13
N LEU A 134 21.15 -2.35 -40.20
CA LEU A 134 22.09 -1.24 -40.11
C LEU A 134 21.43 0.04 -39.59
N TYR A 135 20.22 0.34 -40.05
CA TYR A 135 19.45 1.49 -39.57
C TYR A 135 19.17 1.40 -38.07
N ILE A 136 18.64 0.27 -37.60
CA ILE A 136 18.38 0.03 -36.17
C ILE A 136 19.65 0.19 -35.36
N GLN A 137 20.76 -0.44 -35.77
CA GLN A 137 22.03 -0.36 -35.07
C GLN A 137 22.53 1.08 -34.96
N ASN A 138 22.46 1.85 -36.05
CA ASN A 138 22.89 3.25 -36.06
C ASN A 138 22.06 4.13 -35.13
N VAL A 139 20.74 3.91 -35.07
CA VAL A 139 19.88 4.66 -34.15
C VAL A 139 20.11 4.24 -32.70
N LEU A 140 20.14 2.94 -32.40
CA LEU A 140 20.36 2.45 -31.02
C LEU A 140 21.69 2.91 -30.44
N ARG A 141 22.75 3.04 -31.26
CA ARG A 141 24.03 3.62 -30.82
C ARG A 141 23.93 5.06 -30.34
N THR A 142 22.90 5.80 -30.76
CA THR A 142 22.67 7.17 -30.27
C THR A 142 21.94 7.20 -28.94
N TRP A 143 21.28 6.11 -28.54
CA TRP A 143 20.50 6.09 -27.31
C TRP A 143 21.40 6.03 -26.09
N THR A 144 21.16 6.97 -25.18
CA THR A 144 21.83 7.04 -23.88
C THR A 144 20.76 6.95 -22.80
N TYR A 145 20.93 6.06 -21.84
CA TYR A 145 20.04 5.88 -20.69
C TYR A 145 20.52 6.67 -19.49
N PHE A 146 19.61 6.95 -18.55
CA PHE A 146 20.03 7.38 -17.22
C PHE A 146 20.91 6.28 -16.58
N PRO A 147 22.03 6.64 -15.92
CA PRO A 147 23.03 5.69 -15.42
C PRO A 147 22.58 4.93 -14.14
N ASN A 148 21.29 4.58 -14.07
CA ASN A 148 20.66 3.98 -12.90
C ASN A 148 20.65 2.43 -12.91
N LYS A 149 20.83 1.84 -14.10
CA LYS A 149 20.99 0.40 -14.29
C LYS A 149 22.11 0.12 -15.28
N THR A 150 22.76 -1.01 -15.09
CA THR A 150 23.76 -1.58 -16.01
C THR A 150 23.45 -3.05 -16.25
N GLY A 151 23.98 -3.63 -17.32
CA GLY A 151 23.70 -5.03 -17.67
C GLY A 151 23.21 -5.19 -19.09
N THR A 152 22.64 -6.35 -19.38
CA THR A 152 22.20 -6.69 -20.73
C THR A 152 20.74 -6.33 -20.93
N ILE A 153 20.45 -5.64 -22.03
CA ILE A 153 19.11 -5.36 -22.56
C ILE A 153 19.01 -5.99 -23.95
N LEU A 154 17.90 -6.70 -24.21
CA LEU A 154 17.66 -7.32 -25.51
C LEU A 154 16.53 -6.59 -26.23
N PHE A 155 16.75 -6.27 -27.49
CA PHE A 155 15.73 -5.72 -28.37
C PHE A 155 15.43 -6.72 -29.48
N TYR A 156 14.16 -7.04 -29.67
CA TYR A 156 13.68 -7.85 -30.78
C TYR A 156 12.74 -7.01 -31.63
N PHE A 157 13.11 -6.78 -32.87
CA PHE A 157 12.35 -6.02 -33.86
C PHE A 157 11.79 -6.97 -34.90
N HIS A 158 10.49 -6.89 -35.16
CA HIS A 158 9.81 -7.64 -36.22
C HIS A 158 9.01 -6.65 -37.06
N VAL A 159 9.58 -6.25 -38.21
CA VAL A 159 9.11 -5.07 -38.96
C VAL A 159 7.72 -5.29 -39.56
N GLY A 160 7.46 -6.49 -40.11
CA GLY A 160 6.19 -6.84 -40.77
C GLY A 160 5.16 -7.50 -39.89
N ALA A 161 5.39 -7.54 -38.58
CA ALA A 161 4.44 -8.17 -37.67
C ALA A 161 3.14 -7.38 -37.65
N VAL A 162 2.02 -8.08 -37.74
CA VAL A 162 0.72 -7.53 -37.35
C VAL A 162 0.59 -7.67 -35.84
N GLY A 163 0.56 -6.55 -35.11
CA GLY A 163 0.44 -6.52 -33.65
C GLY A 163 1.77 -6.23 -32.95
N LYS A 164 2.35 -7.23 -32.25
CA LYS A 164 3.59 -7.01 -31.48
C LYS A 164 4.79 -6.90 -32.41
N LYS A 165 5.31 -5.69 -32.55
CA LYS A 165 6.40 -5.35 -33.47
C LYS A 165 7.75 -5.24 -32.76
N VAL A 166 7.76 -4.85 -31.49
CA VAL A 166 9.00 -4.71 -30.70
C VAL A 166 8.84 -5.38 -29.34
N THR A 167 9.81 -6.23 -28.99
CA THR A 167 9.92 -6.80 -27.65
C THR A 167 11.22 -6.35 -27.00
N ILE A 168 11.14 -5.87 -25.76
CA ILE A 168 12.29 -5.40 -24.97
C ILE A 168 12.42 -6.26 -23.73
N ASP A 169 13.54 -6.96 -23.60
CA ASP A 169 13.90 -7.74 -22.43
C ASP A 169 14.89 -6.97 -21.56
N VAL A 170 14.50 -6.71 -20.30
CA VAL A 170 15.33 -6.02 -19.30
C VAL A 170 15.74 -6.94 -18.16
N SER A 171 15.47 -8.25 -18.24
CA SER A 171 15.78 -9.20 -17.18
C SER A 171 17.28 -9.27 -16.84
N GLY A 172 18.14 -8.93 -17.80
CA GLY A 172 19.58 -8.83 -17.63
C GLY A 172 20.08 -7.53 -16.99
N LEU A 173 19.19 -6.55 -16.71
CA LEU A 173 19.58 -5.28 -16.09
C LEU A 173 19.60 -5.38 -14.56
N LYS A 174 20.63 -4.77 -13.97
CA LYS A 174 20.86 -4.67 -12.53
C LYS A 174 21.01 -3.20 -12.15
N LYS A 175 20.70 -2.85 -10.90
CA LYS A 175 20.95 -1.49 -10.39
C LYS A 175 22.44 -1.21 -10.44
N SER A 176 22.81 0.02 -10.84
CA SER A 176 24.21 0.45 -10.83
C SER A 176 24.80 0.34 -9.42
N PRO A 177 26.09 -0.03 -9.25
CA PRO A 177 26.70 -0.22 -7.94
C PRO A 177 26.63 0.99 -6.98
N GLY A 178 26.57 2.21 -7.54
CA GLY A 178 26.47 3.45 -6.78
C GLY A 178 25.08 3.77 -6.22
N ILE A 179 24.05 2.99 -6.58
CA ILE A 179 22.67 3.22 -6.13
C ILE A 179 22.34 2.28 -4.98
N SER A 180 21.90 2.86 -3.87
CA SER A 180 21.48 2.10 -2.69
C SER A 180 20.40 1.08 -3.05
N ALA A 181 20.54 -0.15 -2.54
CA ALA A 181 19.54 -1.21 -2.73
C ALA A 181 18.12 -0.79 -2.31
N LYS A 182 18.02 0.11 -1.32
CA LYS A 182 16.76 0.65 -0.77
C LYS A 182 16.03 1.61 -1.73
N ILE A 183 16.73 2.22 -2.68
CA ILE A 183 16.12 3.14 -3.65
C ILE A 183 15.49 2.31 -4.77
N PRO A 184 14.16 2.34 -4.97
CA PRO A 184 13.54 1.64 -6.08
C PRO A 184 13.91 2.33 -7.41
N VAL A 185 14.20 1.52 -8.44
CA VAL A 185 14.50 1.99 -9.79
C VAL A 185 13.47 1.41 -10.75
N VAL A 186 12.58 2.26 -11.25
CA VAL A 186 11.45 1.88 -12.10
C VAL A 186 11.81 2.06 -13.57
N ASP A 187 11.51 1.05 -14.39
CA ASP A 187 11.72 1.12 -15.83
C ASP A 187 10.66 2.01 -16.49
N ARG A 188 11.08 3.09 -17.12
CA ARG A 188 10.21 4.03 -17.87
C ARG A 188 10.94 4.56 -19.09
N GLY A 189 10.28 4.65 -20.24
CA GLY A 189 10.91 5.21 -21.45
C GLY A 189 12.10 4.37 -21.93
N LEU A 190 11.90 3.05 -22.05
CA LEU A 190 12.93 2.09 -22.50
C LEU A 190 13.22 2.15 -24.02
N HIS A 191 12.48 2.99 -24.75
CA HIS A 191 12.59 3.09 -26.20
C HIS A 191 12.24 4.50 -26.63
N TYR A 192 12.77 4.90 -27.79
CA TYR A 192 12.40 6.15 -28.45
C TYR A 192 12.06 5.86 -29.91
N ILE A 193 10.89 5.27 -30.12
CA ILE A 193 10.41 4.81 -31.43
C ILE A 193 9.21 5.67 -31.84
N LYS A 194 9.30 6.31 -33.00
CA LYS A 194 8.21 7.08 -33.62
C LYS A 194 7.46 6.20 -34.61
N GLY A 195 6.14 6.35 -34.67
CA GLY A 195 5.31 5.61 -35.63
C GLY A 195 4.86 4.23 -35.15
N LEU A 196 5.09 3.89 -33.89
CA LEU A 196 4.52 2.72 -33.23
C LEU A 196 3.54 3.13 -32.12
N ASN A 197 2.47 2.37 -31.98
CA ASN A 197 1.59 2.48 -30.82
C ASN A 197 2.19 1.74 -29.62
N ALA A 198 1.85 2.19 -28.42
CA ALA A 198 2.32 1.56 -27.19
C ALA A 198 1.93 0.07 -27.07
N SER A 199 0.79 -0.34 -27.66
CA SER A 199 0.34 -1.73 -27.70
C SER A 199 1.20 -2.65 -28.58
N GLU A 200 1.96 -2.08 -29.51
CA GLU A 200 2.84 -2.82 -30.44
C GLU A 200 4.22 -3.07 -29.84
N ILE A 201 4.51 -2.48 -28.67
CA ILE A 201 5.76 -2.58 -27.95
C ILE A 201 5.52 -3.31 -26.62
N VAL A 202 6.23 -4.41 -26.41
CA VAL A 202 6.02 -5.28 -25.24
C VAL A 202 7.30 -5.43 -24.44
N LYS A 203 7.17 -5.42 -23.12
CA LYS A 203 8.23 -5.85 -22.21
C LYS A 203 8.09 -7.36 -22.00
N GLY A 204 9.11 -8.13 -22.35
CA GLY A 204 9.03 -9.59 -22.31
C GLY A 204 10.38 -10.26 -22.47
N LYS A 205 10.44 -11.56 -22.18
CA LYS A 205 11.66 -12.35 -22.35
C LYS A 205 11.94 -12.56 -23.83
N VAL A 206 13.18 -12.35 -24.24
CA VAL A 206 13.64 -12.60 -25.61
C VAL A 206 14.73 -13.67 -25.57
N ASP A 207 14.56 -14.73 -26.34
CA ASP A 207 15.59 -15.74 -26.50
C ASP A 207 16.62 -15.23 -27.51
N PHE A 208 17.82 -14.95 -27.02
CA PHE A 208 18.96 -14.52 -27.82
C PHE A 208 19.98 -15.63 -27.96
#